data_AF-A0A284VP65-F1
#
_entry.id   AF-A0A284VP65-F1
#
_cell.length_a   1.000
_cell.length_b   1.000
_cell.length_c   1.000
_cell.angle_alpha   90.00
_cell.angle_beta   90.00
_cell.angle_gamma   90.00
#
_symmetry.space_group_name_H-M   'P 1'
#
loop_
_entity.id
_entity.type
_entity.pdbx_description
1 polymer ?
#
loop_
_entity_poly.entity_id
_entity_poly.type
_entity_poly.pdbx_seq_one_letter_code
_entity_poly.pdbx_strand_id
1 'polypeptide(L)'
;MINIDSFAKDENIINKPNDKLTGKKPVEFIQATHPIVIVDEPQNMETDLRKKAIENLNPLCTLRYSATHINRYNMVYSLDPVKAYDLGLVKQIEVDSIVTENDFNEAFVSLESVNATKTRTSAKIKLDVNTKEGVKRKTVTAKVGDDLYELSGKREIYKSGYIINGIDVADGFIELSNGKTLNRGDALGGLTDEVMKVQIRKTVEEHFQKEKKLKSKGIKVLSLFLLTVLLITVNTTQTVNHRRASLQSGLKKLIGKFLERKLTRDYFSLRWMKYIMVTFRRTIKVNGKILQENQKLMMIHLS
;
A
#
# COMPACT_ATOMS: atom_id res chain seq x y z
N MET A 1 -1.14 -28.98 6.95
CA MET A 1 -1.18 -27.76 6.13
C MET A 1 0.16 -27.62 5.45
N ILE A 2 0.20 -27.48 4.12
CA ILE A 2 1.44 -27.41 3.33
C ILE A 2 1.32 -26.26 2.32
N ASN A 3 2.39 -25.50 2.13
CA ASN A 3 2.42 -24.45 1.11
C ASN A 3 2.72 -25.10 -0.26
N ILE A 4 2.06 -24.63 -1.32
CA ILE A 4 2.24 -25.11 -2.69
C ILE A 4 3.71 -25.08 -3.14
N ASP A 5 4.47 -24.05 -2.74
CA ASP A 5 5.89 -23.92 -3.09
C ASP A 5 6.78 -24.97 -2.41
N SER A 6 6.28 -25.65 -1.39
CA SER A 6 7.00 -26.72 -0.69
C SER A 6 6.97 -28.06 -1.43
N PHE A 7 6.12 -28.22 -2.46
CA PHE A 7 5.99 -29.48 -3.20
C PHE A 7 5.77 -29.34 -4.71
N ALA A 8 5.69 -28.11 -5.25
CA ALA A 8 5.44 -27.90 -6.66
C ALA A 8 6.65 -28.14 -7.59
N LYS A 9 7.87 -28.17 -7.06
CA LYS A 9 9.10 -28.38 -7.84
C LYS A 9 9.69 -29.76 -7.55
N ASP A 10 10.29 -30.36 -8.57
CA ASP A 10 10.96 -31.66 -8.42
C ASP A 10 12.12 -31.63 -7.42
N GLU A 11 12.75 -30.46 -7.25
CA GLU A 11 13.83 -30.26 -6.29
C GLU A 11 13.38 -30.25 -4.83
N ASN A 12 12.07 -30.12 -4.56
CA ASN A 12 11.55 -30.13 -3.20
C ASN A 12 11.80 -31.49 -2.54
N ILE A 13 12.16 -31.49 -1.25
CA ILE A 13 12.51 -32.70 -0.47
C ILE A 13 11.39 -33.76 -0.55
N ILE A 14 10.13 -33.33 -0.59
CA ILE A 14 8.96 -34.22 -0.69
C ILE A 14 8.92 -35.05 -1.98
N ASN A 15 9.56 -34.57 -3.04
CA ASN A 15 9.63 -35.21 -4.36
C ASN A 15 10.94 -35.99 -4.57
N LYS A 16 11.84 -35.99 -3.58
CA LYS A 16 13.13 -36.68 -3.62
C LYS A 16 13.13 -37.96 -2.79
N PRO A 17 13.93 -38.98 -3.18
CA PRO A 17 14.22 -40.13 -2.33
C PRO A 17 14.73 -39.70 -0.96
N ASN A 18 14.30 -40.40 0.09
CA ASN A 18 14.74 -40.15 1.45
C ASN A 18 15.25 -41.44 2.08
N ASP A 19 16.49 -41.44 2.56
CA ASP A 19 17.14 -42.62 3.17
C ASP A 19 16.38 -43.10 4.42
N LYS A 20 15.76 -42.18 5.17
CA LYS A 20 14.92 -42.51 6.33
C LYS A 20 13.61 -43.19 5.95
N LEU A 21 13.21 -43.11 4.68
CA LEU A 21 12.02 -43.73 4.10
C LEU A 21 12.40 -44.86 3.14
N THR A 22 13.53 -45.54 3.40
CA THR A 22 14.02 -46.67 2.59
C THR A 22 14.14 -46.32 1.10
N GLY A 23 14.55 -45.08 0.79
CA GLY A 23 14.74 -44.59 -0.58
C GLY A 23 13.45 -44.19 -1.30
N LYS A 24 12.28 -44.32 -0.67
CA LYS A 24 11.00 -43.85 -1.23
C LYS A 24 10.87 -42.34 -1.12
N LYS A 25 10.09 -41.76 -2.04
CA LYS A 25 9.77 -40.34 -2.01
C LYS A 25 8.64 -40.08 -1.00
N PRO A 26 8.74 -39.06 -0.12
CA PRO A 26 7.66 -38.74 0.81
C PRO A 26 6.29 -38.54 0.15
N VAL A 27 6.25 -37.97 -1.07
CA VAL A 27 5.00 -37.76 -1.83
C VAL A 27 4.26 -39.07 -2.15
N GLU A 28 4.96 -40.18 -2.32
CA GLU A 28 4.35 -41.49 -2.64
C GLU A 28 3.47 -42.00 -1.50
N PHE A 29 3.87 -41.73 -0.25
CA PHE A 29 3.07 -42.08 0.92
C PHE A 29 1.77 -41.27 0.98
N ILE A 30 1.81 -40.02 0.53
CA ILE A 30 0.61 -39.16 0.46
C ILE A 30 -0.29 -39.66 -0.67
N GLN A 31 0.27 -39.89 -1.87
CA GLN A 31 -0.46 -40.39 -3.04
C GLN A 31 -1.19 -41.71 -2.75
N ALA A 32 -0.55 -42.62 -2.00
CA ALA A 32 -1.14 -43.91 -1.63
C ALA A 32 -2.44 -43.76 -0.82
N THR A 33 -2.62 -42.64 -0.11
CA THR A 33 -3.83 -42.41 0.71
C THR A 33 -5.02 -41.86 -0.08
N HIS A 34 -4.85 -41.46 -1.34
CA HIS A 34 -5.87 -40.77 -2.14
C HIS A 34 -6.53 -39.61 -1.37
N PRO A 35 -5.76 -38.56 -1.02
CA PRO A 35 -6.21 -37.57 -0.06
C PRO A 35 -7.36 -36.71 -0.59
N ILE A 36 -8.15 -36.16 0.32
CA ILE A 36 -9.01 -35.01 0.00
C ILE A 36 -8.16 -33.75 0.11
N VAL A 37 -8.02 -33.01 -0.98
CA VAL A 37 -7.20 -31.79 -1.01
C VAL A 37 -8.09 -30.56 -0.84
N ILE A 38 -7.79 -29.75 0.18
CA ILE A 38 -8.44 -28.47 0.42
C ILE A 38 -7.51 -27.35 -0.02
N VAL A 39 -7.97 -26.52 -0.95
CA VAL A 39 -7.22 -25.40 -1.51
C VAL A 39 -7.83 -24.09 -1.06
N ASP A 40 -7.04 -23.31 -0.33
CA ASP A 40 -7.37 -21.94 0.08
C ASP A 40 -6.82 -20.95 -0.95
N GLU A 41 -7.63 -19.97 -1.34
CA GLU A 41 -7.32 -18.97 -2.37
C GLU A 41 -6.74 -19.57 -3.67
N PRO A 42 -7.48 -20.47 -4.35
CA PRO A 42 -7.02 -21.24 -5.50
C PRO A 42 -6.60 -20.38 -6.70
N GLN A 43 -7.02 -19.12 -6.81
CA GLN A 43 -6.53 -18.17 -7.81
C GLN A 43 -5.01 -17.97 -7.74
N ASN A 44 -4.40 -18.17 -6.58
CA ASN A 44 -2.95 -18.15 -6.41
C ASN A 44 -2.28 -19.43 -6.93
N MET A 45 -3.03 -20.47 -7.28
CA MET A 45 -2.53 -21.80 -7.67
C MET A 45 -2.92 -22.17 -9.10
N GLU A 46 -3.29 -21.19 -9.93
CA GLU A 46 -3.79 -21.43 -11.29
C GLU A 46 -2.71 -21.67 -12.34
N THR A 47 -1.42 -21.54 -12.00
CA THR A 47 -0.32 -21.84 -12.93
C THR A 47 -0.24 -23.34 -13.23
N ASP A 48 0.15 -23.70 -14.45
CA ASP A 48 0.20 -25.10 -14.88
C ASP A 48 1.07 -25.96 -13.98
N LEU A 49 2.21 -25.43 -13.51
CA LEU A 49 3.08 -26.11 -12.56
C LEU A 49 2.36 -26.44 -11.24
N ARG A 50 1.61 -25.48 -10.70
CA ARG A 50 0.90 -25.63 -9.41
C ARG A 50 -0.31 -26.55 -9.53
N LYS A 51 -1.03 -26.50 -10.66
CA LYS A 51 -2.11 -27.43 -10.99
C LYS A 51 -1.58 -28.87 -11.06
N LYS A 52 -0.52 -29.09 -11.83
CA LYS A 52 0.15 -30.41 -11.92
C LYS A 52 0.64 -30.89 -10.57
N ALA A 53 1.16 -29.99 -9.72
CA ALA A 53 1.59 -30.36 -8.37
C ALA A 53 0.43 -30.86 -7.48
N ILE A 54 -0.75 -30.23 -7.58
CA ILE A 54 -1.96 -30.67 -6.86
C ILE A 54 -2.46 -32.01 -7.42
N GLU A 55 -2.51 -32.16 -8.74
CA GLU A 55 -2.87 -33.41 -9.40
C GLU A 55 -1.90 -34.55 -9.04
N ASN A 56 -0.61 -34.24 -8.93
CA ASN A 56 0.42 -35.20 -8.51
C ASN A 56 0.20 -35.71 -7.08
N LEU A 57 -0.62 -35.08 -6.24
CA LEU A 57 -0.98 -35.67 -4.94
C LEU A 57 -1.95 -36.86 -5.07
N ASN A 58 -2.42 -37.16 -6.28
CA ASN A 58 -3.43 -38.19 -6.58
C ASN A 58 -4.67 -38.08 -5.68
N PRO A 59 -5.34 -36.91 -5.63
CA PRO A 59 -6.43 -36.68 -4.69
C PRO A 59 -7.71 -37.44 -5.08
N LEU A 60 -8.47 -37.89 -4.08
CA LEU A 60 -9.83 -38.41 -4.28
C LEU A 60 -10.76 -37.30 -4.79
N CYS A 61 -10.65 -36.11 -4.19
CA CYS A 61 -11.33 -34.90 -4.65
C CYS A 61 -10.61 -33.65 -4.16
N THR A 62 -10.90 -32.52 -4.82
CA THR A 62 -10.31 -31.22 -4.50
C THR A 62 -11.42 -30.22 -4.15
N LEU A 63 -11.40 -29.72 -2.92
CA LEU A 63 -12.32 -28.69 -2.43
C LEU A 63 -11.61 -27.33 -2.48
N ARG A 64 -12.23 -26.36 -3.14
CA ARG A 64 -11.63 -25.04 -3.40
C ARG A 64 -12.44 -23.96 -2.68
N TYR A 65 -11.78 -23.17 -1.83
CA TYR A 65 -12.40 -22.08 -1.09
C TYR A 65 -11.83 -20.74 -1.57
N SER A 66 -12.69 -19.86 -2.09
CA SER A 66 -12.30 -18.51 -2.49
C SER A 66 -13.48 -17.56 -2.47
N ALA A 67 -13.20 -16.28 -2.22
CA ALA A 67 -14.11 -15.19 -2.55
C ALA A 67 -14.04 -14.79 -4.04
N THR A 68 -12.93 -15.09 -4.73
CA THR A 68 -12.63 -14.58 -6.07
C THR A 68 -12.24 -15.70 -7.04
N HIS A 69 -13.16 -16.62 -7.30
CA HIS A 69 -12.94 -17.68 -8.29
C HIS A 69 -12.79 -17.09 -9.70
N ILE A 70 -11.60 -17.28 -10.30
CA ILE A 70 -11.38 -17.01 -11.74
C ILE A 70 -12.15 -18.05 -12.56
N ASN A 71 -11.93 -19.33 -12.25
CA ASN A 71 -12.57 -20.45 -12.90
C ASN A 71 -13.53 -21.14 -11.93
N ARG A 72 -14.79 -21.29 -12.34
CA ARG A 72 -15.80 -22.06 -11.62
C ARG A 72 -15.87 -23.43 -12.26
N TYR A 73 -15.64 -24.47 -11.47
CA TYR A 73 -15.76 -25.86 -11.91
C TYR A 73 -17.15 -26.36 -11.49
N ASN A 74 -17.24 -27.07 -10.36
CA ASN A 74 -18.49 -27.54 -9.80
C ASN A 74 -18.83 -26.71 -8.55
N MET A 75 -19.60 -25.63 -8.72
CA MET A 75 -19.99 -24.76 -7.61
C MET A 75 -21.04 -25.45 -6.73
N VAL A 76 -20.65 -25.83 -5.51
CA VAL A 76 -21.54 -26.48 -4.54
C VAL A 76 -22.24 -25.45 -3.65
N TYR A 77 -21.56 -24.35 -3.33
CA TYR A 77 -22.08 -23.30 -2.46
C TYR A 77 -21.46 -21.95 -2.81
N SER A 78 -22.21 -20.87 -2.57
CA SER A 78 -21.74 -19.49 -2.69
C SER A 78 -22.45 -18.61 -1.65
N LEU A 79 -21.68 -17.76 -0.97
CA LEU A 79 -22.18 -16.70 -0.09
C LEU A 79 -21.56 -15.39 -0.57
N ASP A 80 -22.34 -14.56 -1.24
CA ASP A 80 -21.87 -13.28 -1.74
C ASP A 80 -21.82 -12.20 -0.63
N PRO A 81 -21.07 -11.11 -0.84
CA PRO A 81 -20.94 -10.05 0.17
C PRO A 81 -22.25 -9.35 0.53
N VAL A 82 -23.21 -9.27 -0.40
CA VAL A 82 -24.52 -8.62 -0.16
C VAL A 82 -25.33 -9.48 0.78
N LYS A 83 -25.44 -10.77 0.49
CA LYS A 83 -26.12 -11.76 1.33
C LYS A 83 -25.45 -11.90 2.69
N ALA A 84 -24.12 -11.85 2.76
CA ALA A 84 -23.40 -11.86 4.04
C ALA A 84 -23.74 -10.62 4.89
N TYR A 85 -23.91 -9.46 4.26
CA TYR A 85 -24.35 -8.23 4.92
C TYR A 85 -25.80 -8.32 5.40
N ASP A 86 -26.72 -8.78 4.54
CA ASP A 86 -28.14 -8.95 4.88
C ASP A 86 -28.37 -9.93 6.04
N LEU A 87 -27.53 -10.97 6.12
CA LEU A 87 -27.52 -11.94 7.23
C LEU A 87 -26.80 -11.44 8.49
N GLY A 88 -26.24 -10.23 8.49
CA GLY A 88 -25.48 -9.67 9.61
C GLY A 88 -24.19 -10.43 9.93
N LEU A 89 -23.64 -11.18 8.97
CA LEU A 89 -22.41 -11.98 9.14
C LEU A 89 -21.15 -11.13 9.02
N VAL A 90 -21.25 -9.97 8.36
CA VAL A 90 -20.14 -9.03 8.16
C VAL A 90 -20.53 -7.62 8.56
N LYS A 91 -19.52 -6.83 8.87
CA LYS A 91 -19.69 -5.41 9.17
C LYS A 91 -19.93 -4.59 7.91
N GLN A 92 -20.67 -3.50 8.04
CA GLN A 92 -20.83 -2.54 6.95
C GLN A 92 -19.50 -1.83 6.68
N ILE A 93 -19.23 -1.55 5.41
CA ILE A 93 -18.14 -0.67 5.01
C ILE A 93 -18.69 0.75 4.90
N GLU A 94 -18.17 1.67 5.72
CA GLU A 94 -18.39 3.10 5.54
C GLU A 94 -17.18 3.70 4.80
N VAL A 95 -17.41 4.38 3.68
CA VAL A 95 -16.34 5.03 2.91
C VAL A 95 -16.44 6.53 3.09
N ASP A 96 -15.43 7.13 3.70
CA ASP A 96 -15.26 8.58 3.73
C ASP A 96 -14.27 8.99 2.64
N SER A 97 -14.79 9.55 1.54
CA SER A 97 -13.97 10.04 0.44
C SER A 97 -13.60 11.51 0.68
N ILE A 98 -12.32 11.77 0.91
CA ILE A 98 -11.80 13.14 0.80
C ILE A 98 -11.61 13.43 -0.68
N VAL A 99 -12.61 14.07 -1.28
CA VAL A 99 -12.54 14.55 -2.66
C VAL A 99 -11.63 15.77 -2.66
N THR A 100 -10.44 15.62 -3.22
CA THR A 100 -9.64 16.77 -3.62
C THR A 100 -10.23 17.31 -4.91
N GLU A 101 -10.88 18.46 -4.86
CA GLU A 101 -10.98 19.30 -6.05
C GLU A 101 -9.55 19.56 -6.54
N ASN A 102 -9.29 19.41 -7.84
CA ASN A 102 -7.95 19.35 -8.43
C ASN A 102 -7.02 20.43 -7.85
N ASP A 103 -6.12 19.99 -6.97
CA ASP A 103 -5.28 20.88 -6.17
C ASP A 103 -4.06 21.30 -7.00
N PHE A 104 -4.30 22.16 -7.98
CA PHE A 104 -3.25 22.79 -8.78
C PHE A 104 -2.59 23.97 -8.04
N ASN A 105 -2.88 24.15 -6.76
CA ASN A 105 -2.38 25.26 -5.93
C ASN A 105 -0.97 25.02 -5.42
N GLU A 106 -0.45 23.79 -5.54
CA GLU A 106 0.93 23.42 -5.20
C GLU A 106 1.71 22.91 -6.43
N ALA A 107 3.04 23.10 -6.44
CA ALA A 107 3.88 22.68 -7.55
C ALA A 107 3.99 21.16 -7.61
N PHE A 108 3.49 20.56 -8.70
CA PHE A 108 3.66 19.12 -8.97
C PHE A 108 4.86 18.85 -9.89
N VAL A 109 5.79 18.00 -9.49
CA VAL A 109 6.94 17.55 -10.29
C VAL A 109 7.22 16.09 -9.98
N SER A 110 7.08 15.18 -10.94
CA SER A 110 7.40 13.76 -10.76
C SER A 110 8.36 13.28 -11.84
N LEU A 111 9.42 12.57 -11.45
CA LEU A 111 10.43 12.06 -12.38
C LEU A 111 10.03 10.66 -12.87
N GLU A 112 9.72 10.48 -14.15
CA GLU A 112 9.31 9.19 -14.71
C GLU A 112 10.52 8.36 -15.20
N SER A 113 11.52 9.01 -15.80
CA SER A 113 12.75 8.35 -16.26
C SER A 113 13.88 9.34 -16.49
N VAL A 114 15.12 8.87 -16.38
CA VAL A 114 16.32 9.58 -16.86
C VAL A 114 16.95 8.76 -17.99
N ASN A 115 17.44 9.43 -19.02
CA ASN A 115 18.01 8.80 -20.21
C ASN A 115 19.31 9.52 -20.59
N ALA A 116 20.33 8.75 -20.95
CA ALA A 116 21.55 9.25 -21.58
C ALA A 116 21.60 8.80 -23.04
N THR A 117 21.98 9.71 -23.93
CA THR A 117 22.49 9.40 -25.25
C THR A 117 23.99 9.68 -25.27
N LYS A 118 24.70 9.29 -26.35
CA LYS A 118 26.16 9.50 -26.50
C LYS A 118 26.61 10.94 -26.24
N THR A 119 25.72 11.92 -26.36
CA THR A 119 26.06 13.34 -26.28
C THR A 119 25.25 14.13 -25.24
N ARG A 120 24.15 13.59 -24.67
CA ARG A 120 23.24 14.36 -23.80
C ARG A 120 22.53 13.51 -22.76
N THR A 121 22.24 14.09 -21.60
CA THR A 121 21.32 13.55 -20.58
C THR A 121 19.97 14.27 -20.63
N SER A 122 18.90 13.54 -20.34
CA SER A 122 17.52 14.07 -20.32
C SER A 122 16.66 13.34 -19.31
N ALA A 123 15.65 14.01 -18.79
CA ALA A 123 14.68 13.49 -17.83
C ALA A 123 13.26 13.63 -18.39
N LYS A 124 12.43 12.60 -18.25
CA LYS A 124 10.98 12.70 -18.45
C LYS A 124 10.33 13.06 -17.13
N ILE A 125 9.71 14.23 -17.08
CA ILE A 125 9.13 14.80 -15.86
C ILE A 125 7.66 15.07 -16.10
N LYS A 126 6.82 14.66 -15.16
CA LYS A 126 5.40 14.98 -15.13
C LYS A 126 5.17 16.21 -14.26
N LEU A 127 4.53 17.24 -14.82
CA LEU A 127 4.23 18.50 -14.13
C LEU A 127 2.86 19.04 -14.56
N ASP A 128 2.35 20.03 -13.82
CA ASP A 128 1.08 20.67 -14.12
C ASP A 128 1.29 21.86 -15.06
N VAL A 129 0.73 21.77 -16.26
CA VAL A 129 0.99 22.69 -17.38
C VAL A 129 -0.24 23.57 -17.64
N ASN A 130 -0.02 24.86 -17.84
CA ASN A 130 -1.06 25.78 -18.33
C ASN A 130 -1.41 25.44 -19.78
N THR A 131 -2.68 25.13 -20.04
CA THR A 131 -3.20 24.91 -21.40
C THR A 131 -4.38 25.85 -21.67
N LYS A 132 -4.79 25.97 -22.94
CA LYS A 132 -5.94 26.81 -23.33
C LYS A 132 -7.26 26.41 -22.66
N GLU A 133 -7.38 25.14 -22.24
CA GLU A 133 -8.56 24.56 -21.57
C GLU A 133 -8.41 24.49 -20.04
N GLY A 134 -7.38 25.14 -19.48
CA GLY A 134 -7.05 25.08 -18.06
C GLY A 134 -5.80 24.26 -17.75
N VAL A 135 -5.59 23.97 -16.47
CA VAL A 135 -4.38 23.29 -15.99
C VAL A 135 -4.50 21.79 -16.23
N LYS A 136 -3.49 21.20 -16.88
CA LYS A 136 -3.45 19.75 -17.14
C LYS A 136 -2.08 19.18 -16.79
N ARG A 137 -2.08 18.02 -16.14
CA ARG A 137 -0.87 17.26 -15.85
C ARG A 137 -0.32 16.62 -17.13
N LYS A 138 0.92 16.93 -17.49
CA LYS A 138 1.58 16.41 -18.71
C LYS A 138 3.01 15.96 -18.40
N THR A 139 3.46 14.96 -19.15
CA THR A 139 4.87 14.56 -19.18
C THR A 139 5.60 15.40 -20.23
N VAL A 140 6.71 16.02 -19.82
CA VAL A 140 7.63 16.76 -20.68
C VAL A 140 9.03 16.15 -20.57
N THR A 141 9.85 16.36 -21.60
CA THR A 141 11.28 16.01 -21.56
C THR A 141 12.06 17.27 -21.21
N ALA A 142 12.89 17.20 -20.18
CA ALA A 142 13.71 18.29 -19.69
C ALA A 142 15.20 17.89 -19.64
N LYS A 143 16.08 18.89 -19.72
CA LYS A 143 17.54 18.76 -19.73
C LYS A 143 18.15 19.59 -18.60
N VAL A 144 19.43 19.36 -18.32
CA VAL A 144 20.20 20.22 -17.41
C VAL A 144 20.16 21.66 -17.93
N GLY A 145 19.77 22.59 -17.05
CA GLY A 145 19.58 24.01 -17.36
C GLY A 145 18.15 24.40 -17.75
N ASP A 146 17.25 23.46 -17.99
CA ASP A 146 15.86 23.78 -18.33
C ASP A 146 15.08 24.27 -17.09
N ASP A 147 14.25 25.30 -17.28
CA ASP A 147 13.35 25.85 -16.27
C ASP A 147 11.95 25.24 -16.40
N LEU A 148 11.45 24.62 -15.33
CA LEU A 148 10.09 24.06 -15.31
C LEU A 148 9.02 25.15 -15.43
N TYR A 149 9.31 26.41 -15.10
CA TYR A 149 8.41 27.54 -15.36
C TYR A 149 8.10 27.68 -16.85
N GLU A 150 9.11 27.66 -17.71
CA GLU A 150 8.91 27.75 -19.16
C GLU A 150 8.25 26.47 -19.69
N LEU A 151 8.69 25.29 -19.25
CA LEU A 151 8.12 24.00 -19.67
C LEU A 151 6.65 23.81 -19.23
N SER A 152 6.23 24.49 -18.17
CA SER A 152 4.85 24.46 -17.67
C SER A 152 3.90 25.42 -18.40
N GLY A 153 4.37 26.18 -19.39
CA GLY A 153 3.59 27.24 -20.00
C GLY A 153 3.44 28.45 -19.07
N LYS A 154 4.55 28.84 -18.40
CA LYS A 154 4.66 30.02 -17.54
C LYS A 154 3.71 29.98 -16.33
N ARG A 155 3.63 28.83 -15.67
CA ARG A 155 2.85 28.70 -14.45
C ARG A 155 3.64 29.28 -13.28
N GLU A 156 3.13 30.37 -12.71
CA GLU A 156 3.79 31.15 -11.64
C GLU A 156 4.34 30.31 -10.48
N ILE A 157 3.73 29.17 -10.18
CA ILE A 157 4.17 28.28 -9.09
C ILE A 157 5.57 27.68 -9.28
N TYR A 158 6.07 27.60 -10.53
CA TYR A 158 7.41 27.11 -10.84
C TYR A 158 8.45 28.23 -11.01
N LYS A 159 8.05 29.49 -10.87
CA LYS A 159 8.89 30.67 -11.19
C LYS A 159 10.17 30.78 -10.36
N SER A 160 10.23 30.12 -9.20
CA SER A 160 11.40 30.19 -8.33
C SER A 160 11.77 28.82 -7.81
N GLY A 161 13.03 28.42 -8.05
CA GLY A 161 13.58 27.19 -7.49
C GLY A 161 13.27 25.91 -8.27
N TYR A 162 12.78 25.99 -9.52
CA TYR A 162 12.47 24.82 -10.35
C TYR A 162 13.28 24.74 -11.65
N ILE A 163 14.54 25.15 -11.62
CA ILE A 163 15.52 24.88 -12.68
C ILE A 163 16.20 23.53 -12.43
N ILE A 164 16.45 22.74 -13.48
CA ILE A 164 17.20 21.48 -13.37
C ILE A 164 18.71 21.78 -13.31
N ASN A 165 19.30 21.61 -12.13
CA ASN A 165 20.72 21.81 -11.90
C ASN A 165 21.56 20.60 -12.34
N GLY A 166 21.01 19.38 -12.21
CA GLY A 166 21.72 18.14 -12.49
C GLY A 166 20.79 17.00 -12.86
N ILE A 167 21.27 16.09 -13.70
CA ILE A 167 20.62 14.81 -14.03
C ILE A 167 21.67 13.73 -13.87
N ASP A 168 21.49 12.86 -12.88
CA ASP A 168 22.31 11.67 -12.69
C ASP A 168 21.59 10.44 -13.25
N VAL A 169 22.18 9.84 -14.29
CA VAL A 169 21.61 8.69 -14.97
C VAL A 169 21.99 7.37 -14.29
N ALA A 170 23.13 7.32 -13.59
CA ALA A 170 23.61 6.13 -12.90
C ALA A 170 22.77 5.88 -11.64
N ASP A 171 22.56 6.94 -10.85
CA ASP A 171 21.79 6.89 -9.61
C ASP A 171 20.30 7.21 -9.82
N GLY A 172 19.92 7.68 -11.01
CA GLY A 172 18.52 7.77 -11.42
C GLY A 172 17.77 8.97 -10.85
N PHE A 173 18.43 10.12 -10.66
CA PHE A 173 17.83 11.29 -10.02
C PHE A 173 18.04 12.61 -10.79
N ILE A 174 17.25 13.62 -10.44
CA ILE A 174 17.45 15.02 -10.85
C ILE A 174 17.60 15.93 -9.63
N GLU A 175 18.38 16.99 -9.78
CA GLU A 175 18.54 18.04 -8.77
C GLU A 175 17.87 19.33 -9.26
N LEU A 176 17.05 19.94 -8.40
CA LEU A 176 16.39 21.21 -8.67
C LEU A 176 17.09 22.37 -7.93
N SER A 177 17.02 23.57 -8.51
CA SER A 177 17.58 24.80 -7.93
C SER A 177 17.07 25.19 -6.54
N ASN A 178 15.95 24.64 -6.07
CA ASN A 178 15.48 24.77 -4.68
C ASN A 178 16.20 23.84 -3.68
N GLY A 179 17.24 23.11 -4.13
CA GLY A 179 17.99 22.17 -3.31
C GLY A 179 17.29 20.82 -3.09
N LYS A 180 16.17 20.55 -3.78
CA LYS A 180 15.48 19.26 -3.73
C LYS A 180 16.00 18.33 -4.81
N THR A 181 16.16 17.06 -4.44
CA THR A 181 16.50 15.97 -5.35
C THR A 181 15.29 15.06 -5.54
N LEU A 182 15.02 14.66 -6.77
CA LEU A 182 13.91 13.78 -7.17
C LEU A 182 14.48 12.50 -7.80
N ASN A 183 14.23 11.34 -7.22
CA ASN A 183 14.62 10.06 -7.81
C ASN A 183 13.55 9.56 -8.78
N ARG A 184 13.91 8.62 -9.66
CA ARG A 184 12.99 8.03 -10.64
C ARG A 184 11.80 7.36 -9.96
N GLY A 185 10.61 7.94 -10.13
CA GLY A 185 9.35 7.52 -9.53
C GLY A 185 8.89 8.44 -8.38
N ASP A 186 9.76 9.31 -7.88
CA ASP A 186 9.39 10.30 -6.85
C ASP A 186 8.48 11.39 -7.45
N ALA A 187 7.68 12.00 -6.58
CA ALA A 187 6.89 13.17 -6.90
C ALA A 187 7.01 14.22 -5.79
N LEU A 188 7.25 15.47 -6.17
CA LEU A 188 7.03 16.68 -5.38
C LEU A 188 5.63 17.18 -5.71
N GLY A 189 4.79 17.41 -4.71
CA GLY A 189 3.36 17.63 -4.94
C GLY A 189 2.65 16.35 -5.39
N GLY A 190 1.35 16.22 -5.11
CA GLY A 190 0.62 14.95 -5.27
C GLY A 190 -0.55 14.91 -4.30
N LEU A 191 -1.13 13.74 -3.99
CA LEU A 191 -2.10 13.62 -2.88
C LEU A 191 -1.43 14.22 -1.64
N THR A 192 -1.81 15.45 -1.29
CA THR A 192 -0.92 16.37 -0.58
C THR A 192 -0.64 15.81 0.82
N ASP A 193 0.54 16.12 1.38
CA ASP A 193 0.79 15.88 2.81
C ASP A 193 -0.36 16.44 3.66
N GLU A 194 -1.08 17.45 3.15
CA GLU A 194 -2.31 18.00 3.70
C GLU A 194 -3.50 17.03 3.64
N VAL A 195 -3.78 16.42 2.50
CA VAL A 195 -4.81 15.36 2.39
C VAL A 195 -4.50 14.20 3.32
N MET A 196 -3.23 13.78 3.40
CA MET A 196 -2.82 12.74 4.34
C MET A 196 -3.04 13.18 5.79
N LYS A 197 -2.71 14.43 6.16
CA LYS A 197 -2.99 14.98 7.50
C LYS A 197 -4.49 15.03 7.80
N VAL A 198 -5.33 15.40 6.81
CA VAL A 198 -6.78 15.44 6.94
C VAL A 198 -7.34 14.03 7.12
N GLN A 199 -6.90 13.07 6.31
CA GLN A 199 -7.24 11.64 6.45
C GLN A 199 -6.91 11.13 7.86
N ILE A 200 -5.66 11.36 8.31
CA ILE A 200 -5.23 10.95 9.64
C ILE A 200 -6.10 11.58 10.72
N ARG A 201 -6.34 12.89 10.63
CA ARG A 201 -7.15 13.61 11.62
C ARG A 201 -8.57 13.05 11.70
N LYS A 202 -9.20 12.82 10.55
CA LYS A 202 -10.56 12.29 10.45
C LYS A 202 -10.66 10.87 11.01
N THR A 203 -9.71 9.99 10.66
CA THR A 203 -9.64 8.63 11.21
C THR A 203 -9.48 8.62 12.72
N VAL A 204 -8.61 9.48 13.27
CA VAL A 204 -8.42 9.58 14.72
C VAL A 204 -9.70 10.06 15.40
N GLU A 205 -10.38 11.06 14.84
CA GLU A 205 -11.65 11.54 15.38
C GLU A 205 -12.72 10.44 15.42
N GLU A 206 -12.88 9.70 14.33
CA GLU A 206 -13.88 8.63 14.23
C GLU A 206 -13.54 7.43 15.09
N HIS A 207 -12.25 7.09 15.22
CA HIS A 207 -11.77 6.07 16.16
C HIS A 207 -12.29 6.36 17.58
N PHE A 208 -12.07 7.59 18.08
CA PHE A 208 -12.51 7.96 19.42
C PHE A 208 -14.03 8.03 19.57
N GLN A 209 -14.74 8.49 18.53
CA GLN A 209 -16.20 8.47 18.55
C GLN A 209 -16.74 7.03 18.64
N LYS A 210 -16.18 6.09 17.86
CA LYS A 210 -16.56 4.67 17.91
C LYS A 210 -16.16 4.03 19.24
N GLU A 211 -14.97 4.32 19.76
CA GLU A 211 -14.52 3.82 21.06
C GLU A 211 -15.46 4.26 22.19
N LYS A 212 -15.87 5.53 22.22
CA LYS A 212 -16.83 6.04 23.21
C LYS A 212 -18.16 5.29 23.15
N LYS A 213 -18.69 5.03 21.94
CA LYS A 213 -19.96 4.31 21.73
C LYS A 213 -19.89 2.83 22.12
N LEU A 214 -18.77 2.17 21.83
CA LEU A 214 -18.61 0.73 21.98
C LEU A 214 -18.01 0.31 23.32
N LYS A 215 -17.46 1.24 24.10
CA LYS A 215 -16.86 0.96 25.41
C LYS A 215 -17.83 0.32 26.40
N SER A 216 -19.09 0.75 26.42
CA SER A 216 -20.12 0.16 27.30
C SER A 216 -20.39 -1.31 26.97
N LYS A 217 -20.06 -1.75 25.75
CA LYS A 217 -20.17 -3.13 25.28
C LYS A 217 -18.88 -3.94 25.47
N GLY A 218 -17.83 -3.36 26.05
CA GLY A 218 -16.52 -4.01 26.22
C GLY A 218 -15.76 -4.27 24.91
N ILE A 219 -16.18 -3.66 23.79
CA ILE A 219 -15.57 -3.87 22.47
C ILE A 219 -14.43 -2.87 22.24
N LYS A 220 -13.25 -3.37 21.90
CA LYS A 220 -12.06 -2.55 21.58
C LYS A 220 -12.07 -2.13 20.11
N VAL A 221 -11.89 -0.83 19.86
CA VAL A 221 -11.79 -0.27 18.50
C VAL A 221 -10.32 -0.26 18.05
N LEU A 222 -10.09 -0.56 16.77
CA LEU A 222 -8.77 -0.54 16.12
C LEU A 222 -8.86 0.29 14.84
N SER A 223 -7.80 1.03 14.53
CA SER A 223 -7.65 1.75 13.26
C SER A 223 -6.35 1.32 12.58
N LEU A 224 -6.44 1.05 11.27
CA LEU A 224 -5.30 0.69 10.44
C LEU A 224 -4.99 1.84 9.49
N PHE A 225 -3.74 2.30 9.48
CA PHE A 225 -3.24 3.25 8.49
C PHE A 225 -2.35 2.51 7.51
N LEU A 226 -2.72 2.55 6.23
CA LEU A 226 -1.88 2.04 5.14
C LEU A 226 -1.03 3.20 4.62
N LEU A 227 0.28 3.08 4.77
CA LEU A 227 1.25 4.07 4.30
C LEU A 227 1.94 3.52 3.06
N THR A 228 1.74 4.16 1.91
CA THR A 228 2.51 3.85 0.70
C THR A 228 3.86 4.52 0.81
N VAL A 229 4.90 3.73 1.05
CA VAL A 229 6.27 4.19 0.81
C VAL A 229 6.61 3.73 -0.61
N LEU A 230 6.72 4.68 -1.54
CA LEU A 230 7.36 4.40 -2.83
C LEU A 230 8.83 4.07 -2.52
N LEU A 231 9.16 2.79 -2.55
CA LEU A 231 10.54 2.31 -2.50
C LEU A 231 11.08 2.41 -3.93
N ILE A 232 11.92 3.41 -4.17
CA ILE A 232 12.79 3.42 -5.35
C ILE A 232 14.16 2.96 -4.88
N THR A 233 14.73 2.05 -5.67
CA THR A 233 15.98 1.34 -5.49
C THR A 233 17.16 2.31 -5.29
N VAL A 234 17.39 2.75 -4.06
CA VAL A 234 18.70 3.18 -3.59
C VAL A 234 18.91 2.55 -2.21
N ASN A 235 20.03 1.88 -2.08
CA ASN A 235 20.35 0.94 -1.02
C ASN A 235 20.67 1.63 0.31
N THR A 236 19.73 2.39 0.88
CA THR A 236 19.87 2.88 2.25
C THR A 236 18.59 2.73 3.04
N THR A 237 18.64 1.81 4.00
CA THR A 237 17.74 1.68 5.14
C THR A 237 17.47 3.02 5.85
N GLN A 238 18.34 4.02 5.69
CA GLN A 238 18.22 5.36 6.26
C GLN A 238 17.06 6.20 5.71
N THR A 239 16.82 6.25 4.40
CA THR A 239 15.80 7.14 3.80
C THR A 239 14.38 6.69 4.17
N VAL A 240 14.16 5.37 4.20
CA VAL A 240 12.92 4.75 4.67
C VAL A 240 12.72 5.02 6.16
N ASN A 241 13.78 4.86 6.97
CA ASN A 241 13.71 5.12 8.41
C ASN A 241 13.46 6.60 8.73
N HIS A 242 14.04 7.53 7.96
CA HIS A 242 13.83 8.97 8.15
C HIS A 242 12.40 9.38 7.79
N ARG A 243 11.85 8.93 6.65
CA ARG A 243 10.44 9.19 6.31
C ARG A 243 9.50 8.55 7.33
N ARG A 244 9.79 7.34 7.80
CA ARG A 244 9.04 6.65 8.86
C ARG A 244 9.08 7.42 10.18
N ALA A 245 10.25 7.90 10.61
CA ALA A 245 10.40 8.67 11.84
C ALA A 245 9.68 10.02 11.75
N SER A 246 9.78 10.71 10.61
CA SER A 246 9.08 11.97 10.35
C SER A 246 7.55 11.79 10.40
N LEU A 247 7.02 10.77 9.73
CA LEU A 247 5.58 10.44 9.77
C LEU A 247 5.13 10.02 11.17
N GLN A 248 5.90 9.21 11.90
CA GLN A 248 5.59 8.83 13.28
C GLN A 248 5.58 10.06 14.21
N SER A 249 6.51 10.97 14.04
CA SER A 249 6.57 12.22 14.79
C SER A 249 5.38 13.13 14.46
N GLY A 250 5.07 13.30 13.17
CA GLY A 250 3.91 14.04 12.69
C GLY A 250 2.58 13.48 13.23
N LEU A 251 2.42 12.16 13.17
CA LEU A 251 1.26 11.45 13.71
C LEU A 251 1.13 11.64 15.22
N LYS A 252 2.22 11.47 15.98
CA LYS A 252 2.24 11.72 17.43
C LYS A 252 1.86 13.16 17.77
N LYS A 253 2.40 14.14 17.03
CA LYS A 253 2.11 15.58 17.24
C LYS A 253 0.67 15.92 16.92
N LEU A 254 0.12 15.34 15.85
CA LEU A 254 -1.26 15.58 15.43
C LEU A 254 -2.26 14.94 16.40
N ILE A 255 -1.99 13.72 16.88
CA ILE A 255 -2.78 13.07 17.94
C ILE A 255 -2.69 13.88 19.24
N GLY A 256 -1.50 14.33 19.64
CA GLY A 256 -1.31 15.17 20.82
C GLY A 256 -2.14 16.46 20.75
N LYS A 257 -2.04 17.20 19.64
CA LYS A 257 -2.84 18.42 19.39
C LYS A 257 -4.35 18.15 19.34
N PHE A 258 -4.76 17.01 18.78
CA PHE A 258 -6.17 16.63 18.73
C PHE A 258 -6.73 16.36 20.13
N LEU A 259 -5.96 15.63 20.95
CA LEU A 259 -6.29 15.40 22.35
C LEU A 259 -6.39 16.75 23.08
N GLU A 260 -5.38 17.62 23.00
CA GLU A 260 -5.39 18.94 23.65
C GLU A 260 -6.59 19.82 23.24
N ARG A 261 -6.96 19.83 21.95
CA ARG A 261 -8.07 20.66 21.44
C ARG A 261 -9.47 20.15 21.80
N LYS A 262 -9.68 18.83 21.89
CA LYS A 262 -10.97 18.28 22.35
C LYS A 262 -11.06 18.19 23.88
N LEU A 263 -9.94 18.22 24.59
CA LEU A 263 -9.89 18.20 26.06
C LEU A 263 -10.34 19.52 26.72
N THR A 264 -10.49 20.61 25.97
CA THR A 264 -10.99 21.89 26.50
C THR A 264 -12.51 22.03 26.45
N ARG A 265 -13.25 21.07 25.87
CA ARG A 265 -14.72 21.03 25.90
C ARG A 265 -15.19 19.65 26.38
N ASP A 266 -15.30 19.57 27.69
CA ASP A 266 -16.11 18.65 28.49
C ASP A 266 -15.87 17.12 28.40
N TYR A 267 -15.71 16.53 29.59
CA TYR A 267 -15.80 15.10 29.95
C TYR A 267 -14.72 14.13 29.44
N PHE A 268 -13.50 14.17 30.00
CA PHE A 268 -12.65 12.96 30.08
C PHE A 268 -11.77 13.00 31.35
N SER A 269 -11.90 12.00 32.24
CA SER A 269 -11.13 11.96 33.50
C SER A 269 -9.63 11.72 33.26
N LEU A 270 -8.76 12.20 34.16
CA LEU A 270 -7.30 11.98 34.14
C LEU A 270 -6.90 10.49 34.02
N ARG A 271 -7.75 9.56 34.48
CA ARG A 271 -7.57 8.11 34.34
C ARG A 271 -7.73 7.63 32.90
N TRP A 272 -8.59 8.28 32.12
CA TRP A 272 -8.77 8.06 30.69
C TRP A 272 -7.58 8.57 29.85
N MET A 273 -6.98 9.70 30.22
CA MET A 273 -5.75 10.21 29.58
C MET A 273 -4.60 9.19 29.69
N LYS A 274 -4.43 8.57 30.87
CA LYS A 274 -3.43 7.50 31.08
C LYS A 274 -3.72 6.27 30.20
N TYR A 275 -4.98 5.85 30.09
CA TYR A 275 -5.37 4.70 29.27
C TYR A 275 -5.07 4.93 27.78
N ILE A 276 -5.41 6.09 27.23
CA ILE A 276 -5.16 6.45 25.82
C ILE A 276 -3.66 6.54 25.52
N MET A 277 -2.88 7.22 26.37
CA MET A 277 -1.42 7.34 26.17
C MET A 277 -0.70 5.99 26.26
N VAL A 278 -1.14 5.09 27.14
CA VAL A 278 -0.58 3.73 27.28
C VAL A 278 -0.96 2.84 26.09
N THR A 279 -2.19 2.98 25.57
CA THR A 279 -2.69 2.18 24.44
C THR A 279 -2.00 2.59 23.14
N PHE A 280 -1.79 3.89 22.91
CA PHE A 280 -1.07 4.38 21.72
C PHE A 280 0.42 4.04 21.72
N ARG A 281 1.08 4.00 22.89
CA ARG A 281 2.50 3.60 22.98
C ARG A 281 2.75 2.14 22.56
N ARG A 282 1.74 1.27 22.64
CA ARG A 282 1.89 -0.18 22.42
C ARG A 282 1.51 -0.67 21.02
N THR A 283 0.91 0.15 20.16
CA THR A 283 0.32 -0.33 18.90
C THR A 283 0.76 0.50 17.69
N ILE A 284 2.04 0.40 17.35
CA ILE A 284 2.54 0.64 15.99
C ILE A 284 3.40 -0.57 15.61
N LYS A 285 2.75 -1.69 15.24
CA LYS A 285 3.42 -2.80 14.56
C LYS A 285 3.23 -2.61 13.06
N VAL A 286 4.31 -2.23 12.40
CA VAL A 286 4.40 -2.15 10.93
C VAL A 286 4.90 -3.51 10.47
N ASN A 287 4.01 -4.39 10.03
CA ASN A 287 4.41 -5.62 9.37
C ASN A 287 4.36 -5.40 7.86
N GLY A 288 5.51 -5.58 7.22
CA GLY A 288 5.67 -5.42 5.78
C GLY A 288 4.90 -6.47 5.00
N LYS A 289 3.99 -6.00 4.15
CA LYS A 289 3.69 -6.61 2.85
C LYS A 289 3.35 -5.49 1.88
N ILE A 290 4.02 -5.52 0.74
CA ILE A 290 3.86 -4.60 -0.39
C ILE A 290 2.60 -5.02 -1.14
N LEU A 291 1.68 -4.09 -1.37
CA LEU A 291 0.59 -4.24 -2.34
C LEU A 291 0.92 -3.34 -3.53
N GLN A 292 1.06 -3.94 -4.70
CA GLN A 292 1.37 -3.27 -5.95
C GLN A 292 0.18 -2.48 -6.51
N GLU A 293 0.55 -1.32 -7.06
CA GLU A 293 -0.03 -0.52 -8.15
C GLU A 293 -1.55 -0.25 -8.23
N ASN A 294 -1.86 1.04 -8.23
CA ASN A 294 -3.09 1.69 -8.71
C ASN A 294 -4.39 1.40 -7.94
N GLN A 295 -4.41 1.72 -6.64
CA GLN A 295 -5.68 1.91 -5.93
C GLN A 295 -5.79 3.31 -5.33
N LYS A 296 -6.88 4.00 -5.71
CA LYS A 296 -7.43 5.13 -4.94
C LYS A 296 -7.44 4.72 -3.46
N LEU A 297 -7.01 5.62 -2.58
CA LEU A 297 -7.03 5.38 -1.13
C LEU A 297 -8.46 5.04 -0.70
N MET A 298 -8.70 3.76 -0.41
CA MET A 298 -9.97 3.24 0.07
C MET A 298 -9.91 3.20 1.60
N MET A 299 -10.66 4.10 2.23
CA MET A 299 -10.90 4.07 3.67
C MET A 299 -11.91 2.94 3.94
N ILE A 300 -11.47 1.85 4.56
CA ILE A 300 -12.37 0.77 5.00
C ILE A 300 -12.66 1.01 6.49
N HIS A 301 -13.82 1.58 6.78
CA HIS A 301 -14.35 1.61 8.13
C HIS A 301 -15.18 0.36 8.39
N LEU A 302 -14.85 -0.35 9.46
CA LEU A 302 -15.65 -1.48 9.95
C LEU A 302 -16.50 -0.98 11.14
N SER A 303 -17.80 -0.78 10.95
CA SER A 303 -18.78 -0.52 12.03
C SER A 303 -19.10 -1.77 12.82
#